data_AF-A0A4D6WTL7-F1
#
_entry.id   AF-A0A4D6WTL7-F1
#
_cell.length_a   1.000
_cell.length_b   1.000
_cell.length_c   1.000
_cell.angle_alpha   90.00
_cell.angle_beta   90.00
_cell.angle_gamma   90.00
#
_symmetry.space_group_name_H-M   'P 1'
#
loop_
_entity.id
_entity.type
_entity.pdbx_description
1 polymer ?
#
loop_
_entity_poly.entity_id
_entity_poly.type
_entity_poly.pdbx_seq_one_letter_code
_entity_poly.pdbx_strand_id
1 'polypeptide(L)'
;MKKLIVSLFIVIFLVSSPNILHADVAGLVPCKESVKFQKRLKNTVKKLEARLSKYDPSTPPSLALQEQINKTKVRFDRYSSSGVLCGVDGLPHLIADGRWNHAGEFMVPGLLFIYITGWIGWVGRGYLQAVSKMTKPMQKEIIIDVPLAMKFSLSGFLWPLAALQEFTSGKLIASNDDITVSPR
;
A
#
# COMPACT_ATOMS: atom_id res chain seq x y z
N MET A 1 33.15 37.55 3.79
CA MET A 1 33.17 36.74 5.04
C MET A 1 31.88 35.94 5.27
N LYS A 2 30.68 36.54 5.32
CA LYS A 2 29.40 35.81 5.50
C LYS A 2 29.14 34.66 4.50
N LYS A 3 29.42 34.87 3.20
CA LYS A 3 29.24 33.84 2.16
C LYS A 3 30.16 32.62 2.33
N LEU A 4 31.36 32.84 2.88
CA LEU A 4 32.34 31.78 3.12
C LEU A 4 31.94 30.91 4.32
N ILE A 5 31.41 31.54 5.37
CA ILE A 5 30.91 30.85 6.58
C ILE A 5 29.69 29.99 6.26
N VAL A 6 28.76 30.50 5.43
CA VAL A 6 27.58 29.74 4.98
C VAL A 6 27.99 28.54 4.11
N SER A 7 28.96 28.71 3.21
CA SER A 7 29.48 27.61 2.39
C SER A 7 30.16 26.54 3.25
N LEU A 8 30.90 26.93 4.29
CA LEU A 8 31.58 26.00 5.19
C LEU A 8 30.57 25.21 6.04
N PHE A 9 29.49 25.85 6.50
CA PHE A 9 28.41 25.18 7.23
C PHE A 9 27.67 24.15 6.38
N ILE A 10 27.40 24.47 5.10
CA ILE A 10 26.74 23.53 4.17
C ILE A 10 27.63 22.31 3.88
N VAL A 11 28.94 22.52 3.73
CA VAL A 11 29.90 21.43 3.52
C VAL A 11 30.03 20.55 4.76
N ILE A 12 30.08 21.14 5.96
CA ILE A 12 30.10 20.37 7.22
C ILE A 12 28.83 19.54 7.37
N PHE A 13 27.67 20.08 7.01
CA PHE A 13 26.39 19.37 7.06
C PHE A 13 26.30 18.21 6.04
N LEU A 14 26.96 18.33 4.88
CA LEU A 14 27.03 17.29 3.86
C LEU A 14 28.03 16.16 4.20
N VAL A 15 29.06 16.45 4.99
CA VAL A 15 30.08 15.47 5.41
C VAL A 15 29.66 14.73 6.69
N SER A 16 28.77 15.32 7.50
CA SER A 16 28.15 14.66 8.65
C SER A 16 27.00 13.74 8.22
N SER A 17 27.30 12.72 7.41
CA SER A 17 26.38 11.60 7.21
C SER A 17 26.32 10.81 8.51
N PRO A 18 25.17 10.70 9.19
CA PRO A 18 25.06 9.78 10.31
C PRO A 18 25.35 8.36 9.78
N ASN A 19 26.23 7.62 10.45
CA ASN A 19 26.34 6.19 10.21
C ASN A 19 24.93 5.60 10.34
N ILE A 20 24.46 4.91 9.31
CA ILE A 20 23.17 4.22 9.32
C ILE A 20 23.28 3.11 10.35
N LEU A 21 22.90 3.41 11.60
CA LEU A 21 22.66 2.40 12.61
C LEU A 21 21.46 1.60 12.12
N HIS A 22 21.72 0.37 11.68
CA HIS A 22 20.70 -0.66 11.55
C HIS A 22 20.21 -0.99 12.96
N ALA A 23 19.29 -0.17 13.46
CA ALA A 23 18.60 -0.49 14.69
C ALA A 23 17.78 -1.76 14.45
N ASP A 24 18.15 -2.85 15.11
CA ASP A 24 17.35 -4.08 15.17
C ASP A 24 15.95 -3.70 15.64
N VAL A 25 14.97 -3.83 14.74
CA VAL A 25 13.60 -3.45 15.05
C VAL A 25 13.02 -4.54 15.92
N ALA A 26 12.81 -4.24 17.20
CA ALA A 26 12.19 -5.15 18.17
C ALA A 26 12.86 -6.54 18.28
N GLY A 27 14.16 -6.65 18.01
CA GLY A 27 14.90 -7.92 18.04
C GLY A 27 14.56 -8.88 16.89
N LEU A 28 13.99 -8.37 15.80
CA LEU A 28 13.75 -9.13 14.58
C LEU A 28 15.02 -9.18 13.72
N VAL A 29 15.26 -10.31 13.07
CA VAL A 29 16.43 -10.51 12.20
C VAL A 29 16.02 -10.55 10.73
N PRO A 30 16.89 -10.20 9.77
CA PRO A 30 16.57 -10.35 8.35
C PRO A 30 16.12 -11.78 8.01
N CYS A 31 15.01 -11.93 7.28
CA CYS A 31 14.46 -13.25 6.95
C CYS A 31 15.45 -14.15 6.17
N LYS A 32 16.38 -13.54 5.43
CA LYS A 32 17.48 -14.23 4.75
C LYS A 32 18.39 -15.01 5.72
N GLU A 33 18.59 -14.49 6.92
CA GLU A 33 19.48 -15.02 7.96
C GLU A 33 18.74 -15.92 8.95
N SER A 34 17.41 -15.93 8.93
CA SER A 34 16.60 -16.75 9.83
C SER A 34 16.66 -18.24 9.47
N VAL A 35 17.32 -19.03 10.33
CA VAL A 35 17.36 -20.50 10.22
C VAL A 35 15.95 -21.11 10.27
N LYS A 36 15.04 -20.54 11.06
CA LYS A 36 13.66 -21.02 11.17
C LYS A 36 12.87 -20.75 9.89
N PHE A 37 13.10 -19.61 9.22
CA PHE A 37 12.50 -19.30 7.92
C PHE A 37 12.95 -20.31 6.85
N GLN A 38 14.24 -20.60 6.77
CA GLN A 38 14.77 -21.62 5.84
C GLN A 38 14.24 -23.03 6.16
N LYS A 39 14.09 -23.38 7.44
CA LYS A 39 13.46 -24.65 7.86
C LYS A 39 12.01 -24.75 7.39
N ARG A 40 11.25 -23.65 7.41
CA ARG A 40 9.88 -23.61 6.87
C ARG A 40 9.84 -23.85 5.36
N LEU A 41 10.76 -23.25 4.59
CA LEU A 41 10.89 -23.51 3.16
C LEU A 41 11.13 -25.01 2.90
N LYS A 42 12.15 -25.59 3.55
CA LYS A 42 12.49 -27.02 3.40
C LYS A 42 11.31 -27.93 3.77
N ASN A 43 10.64 -27.67 4.89
CA ASN A 43 9.49 -28.47 5.31
C ASN A 43 8.31 -28.36 4.34
N THR A 44 8.04 -27.16 3.81
CA THR A 44 6.94 -26.92 2.86
C THR A 44 7.22 -27.61 1.54
N VAL A 45 8.43 -27.47 1.00
CA VAL A 45 8.86 -28.12 -0.24
C VAL A 45 8.86 -29.63 -0.09
N LYS A 46 9.43 -30.18 1.00
CA LYS A 46 9.41 -31.61 1.28
C LYS A 46 7.99 -32.19 1.34
N LYS A 47 7.04 -31.46 1.93
CA LYS A 47 5.62 -31.88 1.97
C LYS A 47 5.00 -31.92 0.57
N LEU A 48 5.35 -30.99 -0.30
CA LEU A 48 4.87 -30.96 -1.69
C LEU A 48 5.54 -32.05 -2.53
N GLU A 49 6.84 -32.28 -2.37
CA GLU A 49 7.58 -33.36 -3.03
C GLU A 49 7.05 -34.75 -2.62
N ALA A 50 6.73 -34.95 -1.34
CA ALA A 50 6.10 -36.18 -0.85
C ALA A 50 4.68 -36.41 -1.40
N ARG A 51 4.01 -35.35 -1.88
CA ARG A 51 2.75 -35.48 -2.63
C ARG A 51 3.02 -35.75 -4.10
N LEU A 52 4.02 -35.07 -4.67
CA LEU A 52 4.44 -35.24 -6.06
C LEU A 52 4.81 -36.70 -6.34
N SER A 53 5.51 -37.36 -5.43
CA SER A 53 5.95 -38.76 -5.56
C SER A 53 4.81 -39.78 -5.65
N LYS A 54 3.55 -39.38 -5.43
CA LYS A 54 2.36 -40.24 -5.55
C LYS A 54 1.73 -40.19 -6.94
N TYR A 55 2.20 -39.32 -7.82
CA TYR A 55 1.64 -39.09 -9.15
C TYR A 55 2.68 -39.33 -10.24
N ASP A 56 2.25 -39.83 -11.39
CA ASP A 56 3.15 -40.02 -12.52
C ASP A 56 3.59 -38.68 -13.15
N PRO A 57 4.81 -38.61 -13.73
CA PRO A 57 5.46 -37.36 -14.17
C PRO A 57 4.71 -36.52 -15.22
N SER A 58 3.69 -37.07 -15.87
CA SER A 58 2.95 -36.43 -16.97
C SER A 58 1.46 -36.24 -16.69
N THR A 59 1.03 -36.40 -15.44
CA THR A 59 -0.37 -36.21 -15.05
C THR A 59 -0.66 -34.73 -14.73
N PRO A 60 -1.88 -34.21 -15.00
CA PRO A 60 -2.23 -32.84 -14.63
C PRO A 60 -1.97 -32.49 -13.15
N PRO A 61 -2.22 -33.41 -12.17
CA PRO A 61 -1.86 -33.17 -10.77
C PRO A 61 -0.36 -33.02 -10.50
N SER A 62 0.52 -33.76 -11.20
CA SER A 62 1.96 -33.65 -10.99
C SER A 62 2.50 -32.34 -11.53
N LEU A 63 2.03 -31.88 -12.69
CA LEU A 63 2.36 -30.56 -13.23
C LEU A 63 1.90 -29.41 -12.31
N ALA A 64 0.69 -29.51 -11.75
CA ALA A 64 0.19 -28.52 -10.80
C ALA A 64 1.02 -28.46 -9.51
N LEU A 65 1.46 -29.62 -9.00
CA LEU A 65 2.34 -29.71 -7.83
C LEU A 65 3.74 -29.16 -8.12
N GLN A 66 4.30 -29.43 -9.30
CA GLN A 66 5.57 -28.87 -9.72
C GLN A 66 5.51 -27.34 -9.75
N GLU A 67 4.44 -26.78 -10.31
CA GLU A 67 4.22 -25.33 -10.35
C GLU A 67 4.02 -24.75 -8.95
N GLN A 68 3.33 -25.47 -8.06
CA GLN A 68 3.18 -25.07 -6.66
C GLN A 68 4.52 -25.04 -5.93
N ILE A 69 5.42 -25.99 -6.19
CA ILE A 69 6.79 -26.00 -5.65
C ILE A 69 7.55 -24.78 -6.16
N ASN A 70 7.49 -24.49 -7.46
CA ASN A 70 8.14 -23.32 -8.06
C ASN A 70 7.63 -22.01 -7.44
N LYS A 71 6.31 -21.82 -7.37
CA LYS A 71 5.69 -20.66 -6.70
C LYS A 71 6.11 -20.53 -5.24
N THR A 72 6.25 -21.65 -4.54
CA THR A 72 6.70 -21.66 -3.14
C THR A 72 8.14 -21.17 -3.05
N LYS A 73 9.06 -21.71 -3.86
CA LYS A 73 10.47 -21.27 -3.90
C LYS A 73 10.56 -19.77 -4.20
N VAL A 74 9.91 -19.32 -5.28
CA VAL A 74 9.86 -17.91 -5.70
C VAL A 74 9.33 -17.00 -4.60
N ARG A 75 8.29 -17.41 -3.86
CA ARG A 75 7.75 -16.62 -2.74
C ARG A 75 8.78 -16.46 -1.60
N PHE A 76 9.43 -17.55 -1.20
CA PHE A 76 10.45 -17.48 -0.14
C PHE A 76 11.69 -16.70 -0.61
N ASP A 77 12.06 -16.78 -1.88
CA ASP A 77 13.15 -16.00 -2.48
C ASP A 77 12.82 -14.51 -2.52
N ARG A 78 11.57 -14.14 -2.84
CA ARG A 78 11.11 -12.74 -2.79
C ARG A 78 11.15 -12.17 -1.38
N TYR A 79 10.67 -12.92 -0.38
CA TYR A 79 10.74 -12.48 1.01
C TYR A 79 12.17 -12.43 1.55
N SER A 80 13.07 -13.32 1.12
CA SER A 80 14.47 -13.24 1.56
C SER A 80 15.24 -12.07 0.91
N SER A 81 14.86 -11.68 -0.30
CA SER A 81 15.48 -10.57 -1.05
C SER A 81 14.86 -9.20 -0.78
N SER A 82 13.62 -9.12 -0.29
CA SER A 82 12.91 -7.86 -0.03
C SER A 82 13.30 -7.15 1.27
N GLY A 83 14.25 -7.69 2.04
CA GLY A 83 14.71 -7.07 3.30
C GLY A 83 13.72 -7.15 4.46
N VAL A 84 12.68 -7.97 4.37
CA VAL A 84 11.70 -8.14 5.47
C VAL A 84 12.35 -8.83 6.67
N LEU A 85 11.87 -8.47 7.85
CA LEU A 85 12.38 -8.98 9.11
C LEU A 85 11.55 -10.18 9.58
N CYS A 86 12.19 -11.14 10.21
CA CYS A 86 11.60 -12.38 10.71
C CYS A 86 11.76 -12.47 12.22
N GLY A 87 10.70 -12.92 12.90
CA GLY A 87 10.71 -13.17 14.33
C GLY A 87 11.29 -14.53 14.73
N VAL A 88 11.19 -14.83 16.02
CA VAL A 88 11.54 -16.14 16.59
C VAL A 88 10.67 -17.29 16.07
N ASP A 89 9.58 -16.99 15.39
CA ASP A 89 8.70 -17.94 14.70
C ASP A 89 9.19 -18.29 13.29
N GLY A 90 10.14 -17.52 12.74
CA GLY A 90 10.60 -17.63 11.36
C GLY A 90 9.55 -17.20 10.33
N LEU A 91 8.65 -16.29 10.69
CA LEU A 91 7.69 -15.67 9.77
C LEU A 91 8.07 -14.21 9.51
N PRO A 92 7.81 -13.67 8.30
CA PRO A 92 8.01 -12.25 8.02
C PRO A 92 7.06 -11.38 8.83
N HIS A 93 7.58 -10.37 9.50
CA HIS A 93 6.84 -9.36 10.28
C HIS A 93 6.96 -8.02 9.55
N LEU A 94 5.90 -7.23 9.57
CA LEU A 94 5.83 -5.93 8.91
C LEU A 94 6.08 -4.81 9.92
N ILE A 95 6.84 -3.80 9.51
CA ILE A 95 7.12 -2.60 10.29
C ILE A 95 6.27 -1.44 9.76
N ALA A 96 5.32 -0.98 10.59
CA ALA A 96 4.35 0.06 10.24
C ALA A 96 4.56 1.37 11.01
N ASP A 97 5.77 1.63 11.51
CA ASP A 97 6.09 2.81 12.34
C ASP A 97 6.40 4.10 11.53
N GLY A 98 6.39 4.01 10.21
CA GLY A 98 6.65 5.16 9.31
C GLY A 98 8.11 5.32 8.88
N ARG A 99 9.02 4.41 9.26
CA ARG A 99 10.43 4.48 8.81
C ARG A 99 10.57 4.22 7.31
N TRP A 100 11.43 4.98 6.65
CA TRP A 100 11.66 4.85 5.21
C TRP A 100 12.39 3.56 4.81
N ASN A 101 13.19 2.98 5.72
CA ASN A 101 13.91 1.73 5.50
C ASN A 101 12.97 0.52 5.28
N HIS A 102 11.72 0.61 5.75
CA HIS A 102 10.67 -0.41 5.55
C HIS A 102 9.41 0.19 4.91
N ALA A 103 9.54 1.31 4.18
CA ALA A 103 8.37 1.99 3.59
C ALA A 103 7.60 1.12 2.59
N GLY A 104 8.27 0.17 1.93
CA GLY A 104 7.62 -0.77 1.00
C GLY A 104 6.64 -1.75 1.68
N GLU A 105 6.73 -1.92 3.01
CA GLU A 105 5.90 -2.87 3.76
C GLU A 105 4.52 -2.31 4.08
N PHE A 106 4.43 -1.01 4.43
CA PHE A 106 3.18 -0.39 4.85
C PHE A 106 2.95 1.00 4.25
N MET A 107 3.94 1.90 4.31
CA MET A 107 3.75 3.30 3.93
C MET A 107 3.42 3.48 2.45
N VAL A 108 4.16 2.84 1.55
CA VAL A 108 3.93 2.92 0.11
C VAL A 108 2.58 2.29 -0.28
N PRO A 109 2.26 1.05 0.12
CA PRO A 109 0.92 0.48 -0.09
C PRO A 109 -0.20 1.31 0.54
N GLY A 110 0.03 1.91 1.71
CA GLY A 110 -0.94 2.74 2.43
C GLY A 110 -1.25 4.04 1.70
N LEU A 111 -0.23 4.76 1.21
CA LEU A 111 -0.40 5.96 0.39
C LEU A 111 -1.12 5.64 -0.92
N LEU A 112 -0.75 4.52 -1.56
CA LEU A 112 -1.44 4.03 -2.76
C LEU A 112 -2.93 3.74 -2.48
N PHE A 113 -3.23 3.10 -1.35
CA PHE A 113 -4.59 2.82 -0.91
C PHE A 113 -5.41 4.11 -0.70
N ILE A 114 -4.86 5.09 0.03
CA ILE A 114 -5.51 6.38 0.25
C ILE A 114 -5.70 7.12 -1.07
N TYR A 115 -4.74 7.05 -1.99
CA TYR A 115 -4.88 7.66 -3.31
C TYR A 115 -6.03 7.04 -4.12
N ILE A 116 -6.13 5.71 -4.17
CA ILE A 116 -7.20 5.01 -4.90
C ILE A 116 -8.56 5.26 -4.26
N THR A 117 -8.68 5.10 -2.94
CA THR A 117 -9.95 5.28 -2.23
C THR A 117 -10.39 6.74 -2.22
N GLY A 118 -9.45 7.68 -2.09
CA GLY A 118 -9.71 9.10 -2.24
C GLY A 118 -10.19 9.47 -3.64
N TRP A 119 -9.61 8.86 -4.69
CA TRP A 119 -10.10 9.04 -6.07
C TRP A 119 -11.55 8.53 -6.18
N ILE A 120 -11.83 7.30 -5.76
CA ILE A 120 -13.18 6.72 -5.82
C ILE A 120 -14.19 7.61 -5.08
N GLY A 121 -13.86 8.02 -3.86
CA GLY A 121 -14.71 8.90 -3.05
C GLY A 121 -14.94 10.27 -3.68
N TRP A 122 -13.90 10.87 -4.25
CA TRP A 122 -13.97 12.17 -4.92
C TRP A 122 -14.85 12.15 -6.16
N VAL A 123 -14.70 11.11 -7.00
CA VAL A 123 -15.52 10.92 -8.20
C VAL A 123 -16.98 10.68 -7.83
N GLY A 124 -17.24 9.83 -6.84
CA GLY A 124 -18.59 9.59 -6.33
C GLY A 124 -19.25 10.87 -5.81
N ARG A 125 -18.53 11.66 -5.00
CA ARG A 125 -18.99 12.97 -4.52
C ARG A 125 -19.29 13.93 -5.65
N GLY A 126 -18.38 14.06 -6.62
CA GLY A 126 -18.55 14.96 -7.78
C GLY A 126 -19.76 14.58 -8.63
N TYR A 127 -19.98 13.28 -8.84
CA TYR A 127 -21.16 12.78 -9.54
C TYR A 127 -22.46 13.13 -8.79
N LEU A 128 -22.54 12.83 -7.49
CA LEU A 128 -23.71 13.12 -6.65
C LEU A 128 -24.03 14.63 -6.63
N GLN A 129 -23.01 15.48 -6.52
CA GLN A 129 -23.19 16.93 -6.58
C GLN A 129 -23.73 17.41 -7.93
N ALA A 130 -23.35 16.77 -9.04
CA ALA A 130 -23.86 17.12 -10.36
C ALA A 130 -25.31 16.68 -10.57
N VAL A 131 -25.66 15.46 -10.16
CA VAL A 131 -27.03 14.93 -10.32
C VAL A 131 -28.03 15.58 -9.35
N SER A 132 -27.58 16.04 -8.18
CA SER A 132 -28.43 16.75 -7.20
C SER A 132 -29.08 18.03 -7.77
N LYS A 133 -28.47 18.63 -8.80
CA LYS A 133 -28.95 19.86 -9.46
C LYS A 133 -29.86 19.57 -10.66
N MET A 134 -30.10 18.30 -10.98
CA MET A 134 -30.97 17.88 -12.08
C MET A 134 -32.42 17.75 -11.62
N THR A 135 -33.35 17.69 -12.57
CA THR A 135 -34.80 17.61 -12.29
C THR A 135 -35.22 16.32 -11.58
N LYS A 136 -34.49 15.21 -11.80
CA LYS A 136 -34.78 13.90 -11.18
C LYS A 136 -33.49 13.23 -10.66
N PRO A 137 -32.94 13.67 -9.51
CA PRO A 137 -31.68 13.15 -8.96
C PRO A 137 -31.72 11.64 -8.70
N MET A 138 -32.78 11.16 -8.03
CA MET A 138 -32.95 9.74 -7.68
C MET A 138 -32.94 8.81 -8.91
N GLN A 139 -33.49 9.27 -10.05
CA GLN A 139 -33.49 8.46 -11.27
C GLN A 139 -32.07 8.30 -11.83
N LYS A 140 -31.22 9.32 -11.68
CA LYS A 140 -29.83 9.32 -12.15
C LYS A 140 -28.88 8.56 -11.22
N GLU A 141 -29.30 8.28 -9.98
CA GLU A 141 -28.60 7.37 -9.07
C GLU A 141 -28.88 5.89 -9.39
N ILE A 142 -30.11 5.56 -9.82
CA ILE A 142 -30.48 4.19 -10.22
C ILE A 142 -29.98 3.91 -11.64
N ILE A 143 -30.26 4.82 -12.58
CA ILE A 143 -29.84 4.73 -13.98
C ILE A 143 -28.68 5.71 -14.17
N ILE A 144 -27.47 5.20 -13.99
CA ILE A 144 -26.25 5.99 -14.07
C ILE A 144 -26.08 6.61 -15.44
N ASP A 145 -25.93 7.93 -15.46
CA ASP A 145 -25.50 8.69 -16.62
C ASP A 145 -24.02 8.38 -16.92
N VAL A 146 -23.77 7.35 -17.73
CA VAL A 146 -22.43 6.84 -18.04
C VAL A 146 -21.51 7.92 -18.64
N PRO A 147 -21.93 8.76 -19.61
CA PRO A 147 -21.09 9.85 -20.11
C PRO A 147 -20.66 10.83 -19.02
N LEU A 148 -21.58 11.23 -18.13
CA LEU A 148 -21.26 12.13 -17.03
C LEU A 148 -20.36 11.47 -15.98
N ALA A 149 -20.61 10.20 -15.64
CA ALA A 149 -19.78 9.43 -14.72
C ALA A 149 -18.35 9.30 -15.23
N MET A 150 -18.17 8.99 -16.53
CA MET A 150 -16.84 8.92 -17.16
C MET A 150 -16.10 10.26 -17.11
N LYS A 151 -16.79 11.37 -17.28
CA LYS A 151 -16.19 12.71 -17.16
C LYS A 151 -15.63 12.95 -15.75
N PHE A 152 -16.36 12.55 -14.70
CA PHE A 152 -15.86 12.66 -13.33
C PHE A 152 -14.74 11.65 -13.04
N SER A 153 -14.87 10.40 -13.48
CA SER A 153 -13.83 9.37 -13.31
C SER A 153 -12.47 9.82 -13.86
N LEU A 154 -12.46 10.44 -15.03
CA LEU A 154 -11.23 10.92 -15.69
C LEU A 154 -10.67 12.21 -15.07
N SER A 155 -11.50 13.06 -14.46
CA SER A 155 -11.05 14.30 -13.82
C SER A 155 -10.60 14.13 -12.36
N GLY A 156 -10.95 12.99 -11.74
CA GLY A 156 -10.69 12.71 -10.33
C GLY A 156 -9.23 12.40 -9.95
N PHE A 157 -8.30 12.30 -10.90
CA PHE A 157 -6.90 11.94 -10.60
C PHE A 157 -6.16 13.00 -9.76
N LEU A 158 -6.56 14.27 -9.85
CA LEU A 158 -6.03 15.38 -9.02
C LEU A 158 -6.84 15.61 -7.73
N TRP A 159 -7.55 14.59 -7.24
CA TRP A 159 -8.41 14.74 -6.05
C TRP A 159 -7.70 15.33 -4.83
N PRO A 160 -6.42 15.05 -4.49
CA PRO A 160 -5.83 15.60 -3.27
C PRO A 160 -5.73 17.13 -3.31
N LEU A 161 -5.38 17.66 -4.48
CA LEU A 161 -5.27 19.11 -4.69
C LEU A 161 -6.65 19.76 -4.76
N ALA A 162 -7.58 19.15 -5.51
CA ALA A 162 -8.95 19.65 -5.63
C ALA A 162 -9.69 19.64 -4.28
N ALA A 163 -9.51 18.58 -3.48
CA ALA A 163 -10.07 18.48 -2.14
C ALA A 163 -9.49 19.54 -1.20
N LEU A 164 -8.19 19.81 -1.26
CA LEU A 164 -7.56 20.86 -0.45
C LEU A 164 -8.05 22.26 -0.86
N GLN A 165 -8.23 22.50 -2.16
CA GLN A 165 -8.81 23.75 -2.67
C GLN A 165 -10.27 23.92 -2.22
N GLU A 166 -11.10 22.88 -2.30
CA GLU A 166 -12.49 22.94 -1.82
C GLU A 166 -12.58 23.07 -0.30
N PHE A 167 -11.66 22.47 0.44
CA PHE A 167 -11.58 22.63 1.90
C PHE A 167 -11.22 24.07 2.29
N THR A 168 -10.16 24.62 1.70
CA THR A 168 -9.71 26.00 1.98
C THR A 168 -10.69 27.06 1.49
N SER A 169 -11.48 26.78 0.46
CA SER A 169 -12.56 27.67 -0.01
C SER A 169 -13.89 27.49 0.73
N GLY A 170 -13.98 26.56 1.70
CA GLY A 170 -15.19 26.30 2.47
C GLY A 170 -16.31 25.59 1.71
N LYS A 171 -16.03 25.01 0.54
CA LYS A 171 -17.01 24.28 -0.29
C LYS A 171 -17.05 22.79 -0.01
N LEU A 172 -16.07 22.26 0.72
CA LEU A 172 -15.99 20.84 1.03
C LEU A 172 -17.01 20.41 2.11
N ILE A 173 -17.25 21.28 3.11
CA ILE A 173 -18.04 20.99 4.31
C ILE A 173 -19.30 21.86 4.29
N ALA A 174 -20.46 21.27 4.58
CA ALA A 174 -21.73 21.99 4.70
C ALA A 174 -21.80 22.77 6.02
N SER A 175 -22.59 23.84 6.07
CA SER A 175 -22.85 24.58 7.31
C SER A 175 -23.60 23.70 8.32
N ASN A 176 -23.43 23.98 9.61
CA ASN A 176 -24.24 23.36 10.66
C ASN A 176 -25.73 23.70 10.50
N ASP A 177 -26.06 24.85 9.88
CA ASP A 177 -27.43 25.29 9.66
C ASP A 177 -28.12 24.53 8.51
N ASP A 178 -27.33 23.99 7.57
CA ASP A 178 -27.84 23.23 6.42
C ASP A 178 -28.12 21.76 6.77
N ILE A 179 -27.64 21.29 7.94
CA ILE A 179 -27.79 19.92 8.41
C ILE A 179 -28.82 19.87 9.53
N THR A 180 -29.94 19.21 9.29
CA THR A 180 -30.97 18.99 10.31
C THR A 180 -30.43 18.17 11.48
N VAL A 181 -30.53 18.69 12.69
CA VAL A 181 -30.14 17.98 13.93
C VAL A 181 -31.37 17.60 14.75
N SER A 182 -31.32 16.43 15.40
CA SER A 182 -32.33 16.07 16.40
C SER A 182 -32.14 16.94 17.66
N PRO A 183 -33.20 17.13 18.48
CA PRO A 183 -33.05 17.72 19.81
C PRO A 183 -31.95 16.99 20.59
N ARG A 184 -31.05 17.76 21.21
CA ARG A 184 -29.97 17.24 22.06
C ARG A 184 -30.42 17.08 23.50
#